data_AF-A3JAD2-F1
#
_entry.id   AF-A3JAD2-F1
#
_cell.length_a   1.000
_cell.length_b   1.000
_cell.length_c   1.000
_cell.angle_alpha   90.00
_cell.angle_beta   90.00
_cell.angle_gamma   90.00
#
_symmetry.space_group_name_H-M   'P 1'
#
loop_
_entity.id
_entity.type
_entity.pdbx_description
1 polymer ?
#
loop_
_entity_poly.entity_id
_entity_poly.type
_entity_poly.pdbx_seq_one_letter_code
_entity_poly.pdbx_strand_id
1 'polypeptide(L)'
;MLGTQTQWGSCSPEGTALLNPDLIKATTQAIDYVLLHELYHLVEHNHSPRFYGLLDRFMPEWRLVKEQLDGGWSCFCFCLCLCL
;
A
#
# COMPACT_ATOMS: atom_id res chain seq x y z
N MET A 1 -24.76 4.84 2.60
CA MET A 1 -24.13 3.85 1.69
C MET A 1 -22.76 3.56 2.25
N LEU A 2 -22.53 2.33 2.72
CA LEU A 2 -21.22 1.88 3.18
C LEU A 2 -20.30 1.83 1.95
N GLY A 3 -19.35 2.75 1.83
CA GLY A 3 -18.35 2.72 0.77
C GLY A 3 -17.48 1.48 0.93
N THR A 4 -17.37 0.67 -0.12
CA THR A 4 -16.45 -0.47 -0.15
C THR A 4 -15.02 0.05 -0.07
N GLN A 5 -14.29 -0.30 0.98
CA GLN A 5 -12.87 0.01 1.09
C GLN A 5 -12.11 -0.79 0.03
N THR A 6 -11.41 -0.11 -0.88
CA THR A 6 -10.60 -0.77 -1.89
C THR A 6 -9.27 -1.16 -1.28
N GLN A 7 -8.98 -2.46 -1.24
CA GLN A 7 -7.67 -2.98 -0.93
C GLN A 7 -6.85 -3.08 -2.22
N TRP A 8 -5.72 -2.38 -2.28
CA TRP A 8 -4.87 -2.34 -3.48
C TRP A 8 -3.74 -3.37 -3.45
N GLY A 9 -3.33 -3.81 -2.27
CA GLY A 9 -2.31 -4.83 -2.07
C GLY A 9 -2.45 -5.54 -0.73
N SER A 10 -1.73 -6.65 -0.59
CA SER A 10 -1.50 -7.33 0.68
C SER A 10 -0.19 -8.13 0.65
N CYS A 11 0.39 -8.36 1.83
CA CYS A 11 1.55 -9.23 2.03
C CYS A 11 1.23 -10.27 3.09
N SER A 12 1.43 -11.55 2.77
CA SER A 12 1.29 -12.64 3.73
C SER A 12 2.52 -12.74 4.64
N PRO A 13 2.39 -13.30 5.85
CA PRO A 13 3.53 -13.56 6.75
C PRO A 13 4.60 -14.48 6.13
N GLU A 14 4.21 -15.33 5.18
CA GLU A 14 5.11 -16.21 4.42
C GLU A 14 5.87 -15.48 3.31
N GLY A 15 5.62 -14.17 3.14
CA GLY A 15 6.29 -13.31 2.19
C GLY A 15 5.69 -13.30 0.80
N THR A 16 4.39 -13.64 0.67
CA THR A 16 3.68 -13.54 -0.62
C THR A 16 2.98 -12.18 -0.73
N ALA A 17 3.41 -11.36 -1.69
CA ALA A 17 2.74 -10.11 -2.02
C ALA A 17 1.67 -10.34 -3.11
N LEU A 18 0.47 -9.82 -2.89
CA LEU A 18 -0.65 -9.83 -3.84
C LEU A 18 -1.05 -8.39 -4.18
N LEU A 19 -1.40 -8.17 -5.43
CA LEU A 19 -1.83 -6.88 -5.95
C LEU A 19 -3.25 -6.98 -6.49
N ASN A 20 -4.04 -5.94 -6.27
CA ASN A 20 -5.37 -5.83 -6.86
C ASN A 20 -5.26 -5.58 -8.38
N PRO A 21 -5.89 -6.41 -9.24
CA PRO A 21 -5.88 -6.22 -10.69
C PRO A 21 -6.39 -4.86 -11.16
N ASP A 22 -7.26 -4.20 -10.38
CA ASP A 22 -7.75 -2.86 -10.70
C ASP A 22 -6.63 -1.81 -10.74
N LEU A 23 -5.45 -2.09 -10.18
CA LEU A 23 -4.24 -1.25 -10.31
C LEU A 23 -3.86 -1.01 -11.77
N ILE A 24 -4.27 -1.86 -12.71
CA ILE A 24 -4.03 -1.63 -14.14
C ILE A 24 -4.68 -0.34 -14.66
N LYS A 25 -5.67 0.20 -13.93
CA LYS A 25 -6.34 1.47 -14.22
C LYS A 25 -5.64 2.67 -13.56
N ALA A 26 -4.72 2.42 -12.63
CA ALA A 26 -3.98 3.46 -11.91
C ALA A 26 -2.78 3.94 -12.75
N THR A 27 -2.17 5.05 -12.32
CA THR A 27 -0.91 5.51 -12.91
C THR A 27 0.20 4.51 -12.59
N THR A 28 1.25 4.44 -13.42
CA THR A 28 2.41 3.59 -13.14
C THR A 28 3.03 3.90 -11.78
N GLN A 29 3.07 5.18 -11.41
CA GLN A 29 3.57 5.63 -10.12
C GLN A 29 2.74 5.10 -8.94
N ALA A 30 1.42 5.00 -9.10
CA ALA A 30 0.54 4.39 -8.11
C ALA A 30 0.76 2.88 -7.97
N ILE A 31 1.01 2.19 -9.09
CA ILE A 31 1.38 0.77 -9.09
C ILE A 31 2.71 0.58 -8.36
N ASP A 32 3.72 1.40 -8.69
CA ASP A 32 5.04 1.37 -8.06
C ASP A 32 4.95 1.62 -6.55
N TYR A 33 4.09 2.56 -6.13
CA TYR A 33 3.83 2.82 -4.71
C TYR A 33 3.28 1.58 -3.98
N VAL A 34 2.26 0.91 -4.53
CA VAL A 34 1.67 -0.27 -3.89
C VAL A 34 2.64 -1.45 -3.89
N LEU A 35 3.37 -1.65 -4.99
CA LEU A 35 4.46 -2.65 -5.06
C LEU A 35 5.51 -2.40 -3.98
N LEU A 36 6.01 -1.17 -3.89
CA LEU A 36 7.02 -0.79 -2.91
C LEU A 36 6.52 -0.98 -1.48
N HIS A 37 5.25 -0.65 -1.23
CA HIS A 37 4.59 -0.86 0.06
C HIS A 37 4.60 -2.33 0.48
N GLU A 38 4.11 -3.24 -0.39
CA GLU A 38 4.05 -4.66 -0.08
C GLU A 38 5.43 -5.31 0.03
N LEU A 39 6.39 -4.88 -0.80
CA LEU A 39 7.77 -5.35 -0.69
C LEU A 39 8.41 -4.95 0.64
N TYR A 40 8.11 -3.76 1.17
CA TYR A 40 8.62 -3.38 2.48
C TYR A 40 7.97 -4.13 3.63
N HIS A 41 6.77 -4.68 3.45
CA HIS A 41 6.21 -5.59 4.42
C HIS A 41 7.06 -6.85 4.61
N LEU A 42 7.81 -7.30 3.60
CA LEU A 42 8.78 -8.40 3.74
C LEU A 42 9.95 -8.08 4.69
N VAL A 43 10.25 -6.80 4.91
CA VAL A 43 11.35 -6.33 5.75
C VAL A 43 10.85 -5.85 7.12
N GLU A 44 9.68 -5.20 7.14
CA GLU A 44 9.03 -4.67 8.33
C GLU A 44 7.52 -4.92 8.22
N HIS A 45 7.00 -5.87 8.99
CA HIS A 45 5.59 -6.26 8.94
C HIS A 45 4.62 -5.16 9.42
N ASN A 46 5.13 -4.06 9.99
CA ASN A 46 4.33 -2.94 10.48
C ASN A 46 4.73 -1.63 9.79
N HIS A 47 3.88 -0.62 9.91
CA HIS A 47 4.18 0.73 9.41
C HIS A 47 4.95 1.57 10.45
N SER A 48 6.11 1.08 10.91
CA SER A 48 6.95 1.83 11.84
C SER A 48 7.57 3.08 11.19
N PRO A 49 8.17 3.99 11.98
CA PRO A 49 8.98 5.08 11.43
C PRO A 49 10.09 4.59 10.47
N ARG A 50 10.60 3.37 10.67
CA ARG A 50 11.56 2.75 9.77
C ARG A 50 10.94 2.41 8.41
N PHE A 51 9.72 1.88 8.39
CA PHE A 51 8.95 1.64 7.16
C PHE A 51 8.76 2.93 6.37
N TYR A 52 8.26 4.00 7.03
CA TYR A 52 8.06 5.28 6.37
C TYR A 52 9.37 5.93 5.93
N GLY A 53 10.45 5.78 6.71
CA GLY A 53 11.78 6.26 6.31
C GLY A 53 12.33 5.57 5.06
N LEU A 54 11.95 4.31 4.81
CA LEU A 54 12.26 3.62 3.57
C LEU A 54 11.43 4.18 2.41
N LEU A 55 10.12 4.35 2.58
CA LEU A 55 9.29 5.00 1.56
C LEU A 55 9.80 6.41 1.23
N ASP A 56 10.11 7.23 2.23
CA ASP A 56 10.67 8.58 2.05
C ASP A 56 12.00 8.57 1.29
N ARG A 57 12.81 7.51 1.45
CA ARG A 57 14.09 7.35 0.75
C ARG A 57 13.93 6.94 -0.71
N PHE A 58 13.00 6.03 -1.01
CA PHE A 58 12.88 5.40 -2.33
C PHE A 58 11.79 6.01 -3.22
N MET A 59 10.78 6.66 -2.62
CA MET A 59 9.73 7.38 -3.32
C MET A 59 9.30 8.59 -2.48
N PRO A 60 10.07 9.70 -2.43
CA PRO A 60 9.79 10.85 -1.58
C PRO A 60 8.38 11.44 -1.73
N GLU A 61 7.78 11.30 -2.91
CA GLU A 61 6.45 11.77 -3.27
C GLU A 61 5.31 10.78 -2.97
N TRP A 62 5.59 9.65 -2.29
CA TRP A 62 4.61 8.58 -2.04
C TRP A 62 3.32 9.06 -1.38
N ARG A 63 3.37 10.14 -0.58
CA ARG A 63 2.18 10.72 0.07
C ARG A 63 1.20 11.31 -0.95
N LEU A 64 1.70 11.97 -1.99
CA LEU A 64 0.88 12.51 -3.07
C LEU A 64 0.29 11.39 -3.91
N VAL A 65 1.09 10.37 -4.20
CA VAL A 65 0.66 9.18 -4.96
C VAL A 65 -0.42 8.42 -4.20
N LYS A 66 -0.25 8.27 -2.89
CA LYS A 66 -1.26 7.69 -1.98
C LYS A 66 -2.56 8.51 -2.02
N GLU A 67 -2.47 9.83 -1.91
CA GLU A 67 -3.66 10.70 -1.95
C GLU A 67 -4.42 10.58 -3.28
N GLN A 68 -3.70 10.46 -4.41
CA GLN A 68 -4.30 10.21 -5.72
C GLN A 68 -5.01 8.85 -5.81
N LEU A 69 -4.42 7.81 -5.21
CA LEU A 69 -5.04 6.48 -5.09
C LEU A 69 -6.28 6.50 -4.20
N ASP A 70 -6.31 7.37 -3.18
CA ASP A 70 -7.38 7.43 -2.19
C ASP A 70 -8.64 8.17 -2.66
N GLY A 71 -8.57 8.84 -3.82
CA GLY A 71 -9.73 9.20 -4.65
C GLY A 71 -10.92 9.89 -3.96
N GLY A 72 -10.71 10.59 -2.83
CA GLY A 72 -11.72 11.38 -2.13
C GLY A 72 -12.51 10.68 -1.03
N TRP A 73 -12.67 9.35 -1.01
CA TRP A 73 -13.33 8.62 0.11
C TRP A 73 -12.93 7.13 0.22
N SER A 74 -11.77 6.70 -0.28
CA SER A 74 -11.22 5.39 0.12
C SER A 74 -10.16 5.62 1.20
N CYS A 75 -10.55 5.39 2.45
CA CYS A 75 -9.62 5.37 3.55
C CYS A 75 -8.68 4.17 3.34
N PHE A 76 -7.43 4.43 2.93
CA PHE A 76 -6.34 3.46 3.04
C PHE A 76 -6.02 3.29 4.52
N CYS A 77 -6.81 2.48 5.21
CA CYS A 77 -6.70 2.21 6.63
C CYS A 77 -7.64 1.04 6.90
N PHE A 78 -7.20 -0.14 7.31
CA PHE A 78 -6.13 -0.46 8.22
C PHE A 78 -5.68 -1.89 7.91
N CYS A 79 -4.39 -2.16 8.07
CA CYS A 79 -3.92 -3.25 8.92
C CYS A 79 -4.93 -4.40 9.15
N LEU A 80 -5.04 -5.28 8.16
CA LEU A 80 -5.17 -6.71 8.41
C LEU A 80 -4.02 -7.33 7.59
N CYS A 81 -2.76 -7.14 7.99
CA CYS A 81 -2.18 -8.22 8.77
C CYS A 81 -3.26 -8.97 9.58
N LEU A 82 -3.96 -9.88 8.89
CA LEU A 82 -4.22 -11.20 9.46
C LEU A 82 -2.83 -11.82 9.75
N CYS A 83 -2.19 -11.31 10.81
CA CYS A 83 -1.30 -12.08 11.65
C CYS A 83 -2.12 -12.85 12.71
N LEU A 84 -3.37 -13.20 12.36
CA LEU A 84 -4.22 -14.22 12.95
C LEU A 84 -5.02 -14.88 11.82
#